data_AF-A0A2U0I5B6-F1
#
_entry.id   AF-A0A2U0I5B6-F1
#
_cell.length_a   1.000
_cell.length_b   1.000
_cell.length_c   1.000
_cell.angle_alpha   90.00
_cell.angle_beta   90.00
_cell.angle_gamma   90.00
#
_symmetry.space_group_name_H-M   'P 1'
#
loop_
_entity.id
_entity.type
_entity.pdbx_description
1 polymer ?
#
loop_
_entity_poly.entity_id
_entity_poly.type
_entity_poly.pdbx_seq_one_letter_code
_entity_poly.pdbx_strand_id
1 'polypeptide(L)'
;MSKKELTLNKSIVKNILLSLLCSLIFFFILEHFGSFTYQFFGGQQPYKTPVTGITYETLFGNKVQTDGQGYTLSDTSYKGGEFDSYLKRLPYYIKAIYADIMYVAILAIIIFSILFIRRNYSIKIS
;
A
#
# COMPACT_ATOMS: atom_id res chain seq x y z
N MET A 1 -2.22 45.56 -1.34
CA MET A 1 -2.71 44.35 -0.64
C MET A 1 -1.54 43.76 0.13
N SER A 2 -1.53 43.80 1.47
CA SER A 2 -0.43 43.17 2.23
C SER A 2 -0.64 41.65 2.26
N LYS A 3 0.43 40.89 2.00
CA LYS A 3 0.40 39.43 2.17
C LYS A 3 0.36 39.11 3.65
N LYS A 4 -0.60 38.27 4.06
CA LYS A 4 -0.57 37.65 5.40
C LYS A 4 0.37 36.45 5.33
N GLU A 5 1.39 36.44 6.19
CA GLU A 5 2.30 35.30 6.33
C GLU A 5 1.74 34.32 7.35
N LEU A 6 1.80 33.03 7.04
CA LEU A 6 1.36 31.95 7.92
C LEU A 6 2.58 31.29 8.53
N THR A 7 2.81 31.51 9.82
CA THR A 7 3.96 30.96 10.54
C THR A 7 3.66 29.53 11.00
N LEU A 8 4.08 28.54 10.20
CA LEU A 8 3.96 27.14 10.57
C LEU A 8 4.99 26.75 11.63
N ASN A 9 4.51 26.19 12.74
CA ASN A 9 5.38 25.63 13.77
C ASN A 9 6.06 24.35 13.23
N LYS A 10 7.40 24.28 13.30
CA LYS A 10 8.20 23.11 12.87
C LYS A 10 7.70 21.79 13.46
N SER A 11 7.21 21.79 14.70
CA SER A 11 6.65 20.59 15.32
C SER A 11 5.31 20.17 14.71
N ILE A 12 4.49 21.09 14.19
CA ILE A 12 3.26 20.73 13.46
C ILE A 12 3.65 20.04 12.15
N VAL A 13 4.57 20.62 11.38
CA VAL A 13 5.07 20.02 10.12
C VAL A 13 5.67 18.64 10.37
N LYS A 14 6.49 18.49 11.43
CA LYS A 14 7.04 17.18 11.84
C LYS A 14 5.94 16.17 12.14
N ASN A 15 4.88 16.56 12.86
CA ASN A 15 3.79 15.65 13.20
C ASN A 15 2.98 15.24 11.96
N ILE A 16 2.77 16.15 10.99
CA ILE A 16 2.12 15.83 9.70
C ILE A 16 2.95 14.77 8.96
N LEU A 17 4.25 15.03 8.77
CA LEU A 17 5.14 14.09 8.09
C LEU A 17 5.22 12.74 8.79
N LEU A 18 5.29 12.74 10.13
CA LEU A 18 5.29 11.52 10.93
C LEU A 18 3.99 10.73 10.75
N SER A 19 2.83 11.39 10.79
CA SER A 19 1.53 10.74 10.61
C SER A 19 1.36 10.12 9.23
N LEU A 20 1.86 10.80 8.18
CA LEU A 20 1.85 10.28 6.82
C LEU A 20 2.77 9.07 6.68
N LEU A 21 3.99 9.15 7.21
CA LEU A 21 4.96 8.06 7.16
C LEU A 21 4.45 6.82 7.92
N CYS A 22 3.91 7.01 9.12
CA CYS A 22 3.32 5.92 9.89
C CYS A 22 2.18 5.23 9.14
N SER A 23 1.32 6.02 8.47
CA SER A 23 0.20 5.47 7.70
C SER A 23 0.69 4.70 6.47
N LEU A 24 1.67 5.22 5.74
CA LEU A 24 2.28 4.53 4.61
C LEU A 24 2.91 3.20 5.02
N ILE A 25 3.68 3.18 6.12
CA ILE A 25 4.30 1.94 6.63
C ILE A 25 3.21 0.94 7.05
N PHE A 26 2.19 1.41 7.76
CA PHE A 26 1.09 0.55 8.20
C PHE A 26 0.35 -0.09 7.02
N PHE A 27 -0.03 0.70 6.02
CA PHE A 27 -0.68 0.17 4.82
C PHE A 27 0.24 -0.74 4.01
N PHE A 28 1.52 -0.41 3.90
CA PHE A 28 2.49 -1.31 3.25
C PHE A 28 2.52 -2.70 3.91
N ILE A 29 2.44 -2.77 5.23
CA ILE A 29 2.32 -4.04 5.96
C ILE A 29 0.97 -4.72 5.64
N LEU A 30 -0.13 -3.96 5.60
CA LEU A 30 -1.45 -4.52 5.28
C LEU A 30 -1.54 -5.09 3.86
N GLU A 31 -0.85 -4.50 2.89
CA GLU A 31 -0.80 -5.04 1.52
C GLU A 31 -0.17 -6.44 1.46
N HIS A 32 0.57 -6.88 2.49
CA HIS A 32 1.07 -8.26 2.49
C HIS A 32 -0.04 -9.30 2.65
N PHE A 33 -1.25 -8.89 3.04
CA PHE A 33 -2.41 -9.76 3.23
C PHE A 33 -3.37 -9.76 2.02
N GLY A 34 -3.06 -9.00 0.96
CA GLY A 34 -3.80 -9.09 -0.30
C GLY A 34 -3.52 -10.39 -1.05
N SER A 35 -4.28 -10.64 -2.12
CA SER A 35 -4.22 -11.89 -2.87
C SER A 35 -3.88 -11.68 -4.33
N PHE A 36 -3.06 -12.57 -4.90
CA PHE A 36 -2.76 -12.60 -6.32
C PHE A 36 -3.66 -13.61 -7.04
N THR A 37 -4.08 -13.24 -8.24
CA THR A 37 -4.77 -14.11 -9.20
C THR A 37 -4.09 -13.99 -10.54
N TYR A 38 -3.86 -15.13 -11.19
CA TYR A 38 -3.14 -15.21 -12.45
C TYR A 38 -4.05 -15.75 -13.56
N GLN A 39 -3.95 -15.14 -14.73
CA GLN A 39 -4.58 -15.60 -15.95
C GLN A 39 -3.50 -16.12 -16.88
N PHE A 40 -3.75 -17.26 -17.51
CA PHE A 40 -2.86 -17.89 -18.47
C PHE A 40 -3.69 -18.70 -19.46
N PHE A 41 -3.20 -18.85 -20.68
CA PHE A 41 -3.77 -19.78 -21.65
C PHE A 41 -2.96 -21.07 -21.64
N GLY A 42 -3.64 -22.20 -21.87
CA GLY A 42 -3.14 -23.54 -21.57
C GLY A 42 -1.69 -23.84 -21.94
N GLY A 43 -1.13 -24.83 -21.25
CA GLY A 43 0.22 -25.34 -21.52
C GLY A 43 0.49 -26.58 -20.68
N GLN A 44 1.17 -27.56 -21.27
CA GLN A 44 1.52 -28.81 -20.57
C GLN A 44 2.73 -28.64 -19.63
N GLN A 45 3.47 -27.52 -19.73
CA GLN A 45 4.73 -27.28 -19.03
C GLN A 45 4.68 -25.93 -18.28
N PRO A 46 4.61 -25.93 -16.93
CA PRO A 46 4.49 -24.70 -16.13
C PRO A 46 5.62 -23.68 -16.39
N TYR A 47 6.83 -24.15 -16.66
CA TYR A 47 8.01 -23.32 -16.94
C TYR A 47 8.01 -22.65 -18.32
N LYS A 48 7.07 -22.99 -19.21
CA LYS A 48 6.92 -22.37 -20.54
C LYS A 48 5.56 -21.73 -20.75
N THR A 49 4.63 -21.92 -19.81
CA THR A 49 3.27 -21.42 -19.96
C THR A 49 3.26 -19.95 -19.53
N PRO A 50 3.04 -19.01 -20.46
CA PRO A 50 3.09 -17.59 -20.15
C PRO A 50 1.86 -17.18 -19.34
N VAL A 51 2.09 -16.33 -18.34
CA VAL A 51 1.02 -15.58 -17.68
C VAL A 51 0.59 -14.48 -18.64
N THR A 52 -0.71 -14.29 -18.84
CA THR A 52 -1.27 -13.24 -19.68
C THR A 52 -1.79 -12.07 -18.87
N GLY A 53 -2.25 -12.31 -17.64
CA GLY A 53 -2.78 -11.29 -16.76
C GLY A 53 -2.49 -11.58 -15.30
N ILE A 54 -2.26 -10.54 -14.53
CA ILE A 54 -1.98 -10.58 -13.10
C ILE A 54 -2.92 -9.59 -12.44
N THR A 55 -3.74 -10.10 -11.52
CA THR A 55 -4.60 -9.27 -10.69
C THR A 55 -4.14 -9.41 -9.26
N TYR A 56 -3.85 -8.28 -8.62
CA TYR A 56 -3.64 -8.21 -7.19
C TYR A 56 -4.84 -7.52 -6.57
N GLU A 57 -5.50 -8.19 -5.63
CA GLU A 57 -6.63 -7.67 -4.87
C GLU A 57 -6.15 -7.26 -3.47
N THR A 58 -6.32 -5.98 -3.14
CA THR A 58 -5.94 -5.42 -1.84
C THR A 58 -6.89 -5.89 -0.75
N LEU A 59 -6.50 -5.77 0.51
CA LEU A 59 -7.35 -6.11 1.66
C LEU A 59 -8.64 -5.27 1.72
N PHE A 60 -8.67 -4.13 1.03
CA PHE A 60 -9.81 -3.22 0.96
C PHE A 60 -10.66 -3.43 -0.30
N GLY A 61 -10.39 -4.46 -1.09
CA GLY A 61 -11.16 -4.84 -2.28
C GLY A 61 -10.80 -4.06 -3.55
N ASN A 62 -9.76 -3.21 -3.50
CA ASN A 62 -9.24 -2.57 -4.70
C ASN A 62 -8.44 -3.56 -5.54
N LYS A 63 -8.39 -3.34 -6.86
CA LYS A 63 -7.74 -4.27 -7.80
C LYS A 63 -6.67 -3.57 -8.60
N VAL A 64 -5.47 -4.13 -8.59
CA VAL A 64 -4.34 -3.74 -9.43
C VAL A 64 -4.18 -4.79 -10.51
N GLN A 65 -4.51 -4.43 -11.75
CA GLN A 65 -4.41 -5.32 -12.90
C GLN A 65 -3.21 -4.94 -13.76
N THR A 66 -2.43 -5.93 -14.18
CA THR A 66 -1.35 -5.78 -15.14
C THR A 66 -1.33 -6.95 -16.10
N ASP A 67 -0.75 -6.75 -17.27
CA ASP A 67 -0.39 -7.85 -18.16
C ASP A 67 0.62 -8.78 -17.48
N GLY A 68 0.81 -9.99 -18.00
CA GLY A 68 1.70 -10.99 -17.42
C GLY A 68 3.20 -10.62 -17.35
N GLN A 69 3.62 -9.47 -17.91
CA GLN A 69 5.00 -8.94 -17.86
C GLN A 69 6.10 -9.95 -18.28
N GLY A 70 5.77 -10.91 -19.16
CA GLY A 70 6.69 -11.97 -19.57
C GLY A 70 6.94 -13.05 -18.52
N TYR A 71 6.20 -13.04 -17.41
CA TYR A 71 6.25 -14.10 -16.41
C TYR A 71 5.61 -15.40 -16.93
N THR A 72 6.06 -16.50 -16.36
CA THR A 72 5.54 -17.85 -16.59
C THR A 72 4.80 -18.37 -15.36
N LEU A 73 4.10 -19.49 -15.51
CA LEU A 73 3.49 -20.16 -14.36
C LEU A 73 4.53 -20.56 -13.31
N SER A 74 5.76 -20.92 -13.69
CA SER A 74 6.80 -21.20 -12.68
C SER A 74 7.20 -20.00 -11.84
N ASP A 75 7.07 -18.78 -12.37
CA ASP A 75 7.35 -17.55 -11.62
C ASP A 75 6.26 -17.22 -10.59
N THR A 76 5.05 -17.75 -10.78
CA THR A 76 3.81 -17.36 -10.07
C THR A 76 3.14 -18.51 -9.30
N SER A 77 3.58 -19.75 -9.54
CA SER A 77 3.05 -20.97 -8.90
C SER A 77 3.98 -21.49 -7.79
N TYR A 78 4.68 -20.59 -7.10
CA TYR A 78 5.39 -20.97 -5.89
C TYR A 78 4.39 -21.10 -4.74
N LYS A 79 4.64 -22.05 -3.82
CA LYS A 79 3.79 -22.47 -2.69
C LYS A 79 2.60 -21.54 -2.39
N GLY A 80 1.39 -21.97 -2.77
CA GLY A 80 0.15 -21.25 -2.48
C GLY A 80 -0.31 -20.24 -3.54
N GLY A 81 0.32 -20.22 -4.72
CA GLY A 81 -0.05 -19.25 -5.77
C GLY A 81 0.55 -17.88 -5.52
N GLU A 82 1.78 -17.85 -5.00
CA GLU A 82 2.56 -16.63 -4.86
C GLU A 82 3.71 -16.61 -5.86
N PHE A 83 4.21 -15.40 -6.14
CA PHE A 83 5.47 -15.25 -6.84
C PHE A 83 6.61 -15.94 -6.09
N ASP A 84 7.52 -16.54 -6.85
CA ASP A 84 8.76 -17.16 -6.34
C ASP A 84 9.69 -16.19 -5.60
N SER A 85 9.57 -14.89 -5.87
CA SER A 85 10.43 -13.84 -5.34
C SER A 85 9.63 -12.63 -4.86
N TYR A 86 10.00 -12.15 -3.66
CA TYR A 86 9.45 -10.95 -3.08
C TYR A 86 9.63 -9.71 -3.97
N LEU A 87 10.76 -9.62 -4.69
CA LEU A 87 11.03 -8.49 -5.57
C LEU A 87 10.05 -8.40 -6.74
N LYS A 88 9.47 -9.52 -7.18
CA LYS A 88 8.41 -9.54 -8.20
C LYS A 88 7.06 -9.06 -7.62
N ARG A 89 6.83 -9.21 -6.31
CA ARG A 89 5.61 -8.75 -5.60
C ARG A 89 5.65 -7.26 -5.29
N LEU A 90 6.81 -6.73 -4.94
CA LEU A 90 6.99 -5.37 -4.45
C LEU A 90 6.32 -4.28 -5.32
N PRO A 91 6.41 -4.31 -6.67
CA PRO A 91 5.73 -3.33 -7.52
C PRO A 91 4.21 -3.34 -7.35
N TYR A 92 3.60 -4.50 -7.08
CA TYR A 92 2.15 -4.63 -6.87
C TYR A 92 1.73 -4.02 -5.54
N TYR A 93 2.50 -4.22 -4.47
CA TYR A 93 2.23 -3.58 -3.17
C TYR A 93 2.34 -2.06 -3.24
N ILE A 94 3.33 -1.54 -3.97
CA ILE A 94 3.45 -0.11 -4.17
C ILE A 94 2.23 0.42 -4.93
N LYS A 95 1.83 -0.23 -6.03
CA LYS A 95 0.61 0.13 -6.80
C LYS A 95 -0.67 0.00 -5.96
N ALA A 96 -0.73 -0.98 -5.07
CA ALA A 96 -1.87 -1.18 -4.18
C ALA A 96 -2.02 -0.03 -3.17
N ILE A 97 -0.93 0.42 -2.57
CA ILE A 97 -0.94 1.64 -1.72
C ILE A 97 -1.46 2.85 -2.49
N TYR A 98 -1.10 3.00 -3.76
CA TYR A 98 -1.64 4.08 -4.60
C TYR A 98 -3.14 3.93 -4.85
N ALA A 99 -3.63 2.70 -5.05
CA ALA A 99 -5.07 2.44 -5.16
C ALA A 99 -5.80 2.72 -3.84
N ASP A 100 -5.16 2.44 -2.70
CA ASP A 100 -5.68 2.63 -1.35
C ASP A 100 -5.30 3.97 -0.70
N ILE A 101 -4.88 4.96 -1.51
CA ILE A 101 -4.35 6.24 -1.00
C ILE A 101 -5.34 7.01 -0.14
N MET A 102 -6.65 6.85 -0.40
CA MET A 102 -7.71 7.48 0.41
C MET A 102 -7.68 6.94 1.85
N TYR A 103 -7.51 5.63 2.03
CA TYR A 103 -7.44 5.01 3.35
C TYR A 103 -6.15 5.39 4.09
N VAL A 104 -5.04 5.49 3.36
CA VAL A 104 -3.76 6.02 3.89
C VAL A 104 -3.94 7.45 4.40
N ALA A 105 -4.60 8.31 3.63
CA ALA A 105 -4.85 9.70 4.01
C ALA A 105 -5.76 9.82 5.24
N ILE A 106 -6.83 9.01 5.30
CA ILE A 106 -7.72 8.96 6.46
C ILE A 106 -6.96 8.55 7.72
N LEU A 107 -6.15 7.48 7.65
CA LEU A 107 -5.34 7.05 8.79
C LEU A 107 -4.32 8.12 9.20
N ALA A 108 -3.72 8.82 8.24
CA ALA A 108 -2.79 9.91 8.53
C ALA A 108 -3.48 11.04 9.29
N ILE A 109 -4.70 11.42 8.89
CA ILE A 109 -5.51 12.42 9.60
C ILE A 109 -5.85 11.95 11.02
N ILE A 110 -6.20 10.68 11.21
CA ILE A 110 -6.50 10.12 12.54
C ILE A 110 -5.26 10.17 13.44
N ILE A 111 -4.11 9.69 12.96
CA ILE A 111 -2.85 9.71 13.71
C ILE A 111 -2.44 11.15 14.02
N PHE A 112 -2.51 12.05 13.04
CA PHE A 112 -2.23 13.46 13.24
C PHE A 112 -3.13 14.08 14.31
N SER A 113 -4.43 13.80 14.27
CA SER A 113 -5.41 14.29 15.25
C SER A 113 -5.07 13.81 16.66
N ILE A 114 -4.69 12.54 16.83
CA ILE A 114 -4.25 11.99 18.12
C ILE A 114 -2.98 12.70 18.62
N LEU A 115 -1.97 12.86 17.76
CA LEU A 115 -0.73 13.56 18.12
C LEU A 115 -0.98 15.03 18.45
N PHE A 116 -1.89 15.68 17.73
CA PHE A 116 -2.28 17.06 17.94
C PHE A 116 -3.00 17.23 19.29
N ILE A 117 -3.96 16.36 19.61
CA ILE A 117 -4.68 16.41 20.88
C ILE A 117 -3.72 16.17 22.04
N ARG A 118 -2.90 15.10 21.97
CA ARG A 118 -1.93 14.77 23.02
C ARG A 118 -0.93 15.90 23.29
N ARG A 119 -0.59 16.69 22.27
CA ARG A 119 0.33 17.83 22.43
C ARG A 119 -0.34 19.04 23.08
N ASN A 120 -1.60 19.33 22.76
CA ASN A 120 -2.25 20.58 23.17
C ASN A 120 -3.14 20.41 24.41
N TYR A 121 -3.54 19.18 24.75
CA TYR A 121 -4.46 18.91 25.85
C TYR A 121 -3.86 17.87 26.80
N SER A 122 -3.88 18.18 28.10
CA SER A 122 -3.61 17.20 29.16
C SER A 122 -4.91 16.45 29.42
N ILE A 123 -5.01 15.23 28.91
CA ILE A 123 -6.16 14.35 29.16
C ILE A 123 -6.10 13.93 30.63
N LYS A 124 -7.03 14.45 31.44
CA LYS A 124 -7.26 13.99 32.82
C LYS A 124 -8.45 13.04 32.79
N ILE A 125 -8.23 11.79 33.18
CA ILE A 125 -9.32 10.82 33.41
C ILE A 125 -9.68 10.96 34.88
N SER A 126 -10.88 11.46 35.16
CA SER A 126 -11.47 11.58 36.50
C SER A 126 -12.48 10.47 36.73
#